data_AF-A0AAW3FI77-F1
#
_entry.id   AF-A0AAW3FI77-F1
#
_cell.length_a   1.000
_cell.length_b   1.000
_cell.length_c   1.000
_cell.angle_alpha   90.00
_cell.angle_beta   90.00
_cell.angle_gamma   90.00
#
_symmetry.space_group_name_H-M   'P 1'
#
loop_
_entity.id
_entity.type
_entity.pdbx_description
1 polymer ?
#
loop_
_entity_poly.entity_id
_entity_poly.type
_entity_poly.pdbx_seq_one_letter_code
_entity_poly.pdbx_strand_id
1 'polypeptide(L)'
;MVSNSNDNYVLVLEDRTEVKNEKEVGKLSVISSVDDKGNLKSTEAIAANQAAFLKFNNKDGLLKNFMTNFLKQFNNPTHFGLYKVLSNNVEQDVDNLRTMLQSREKSESKQQLAEMGVPFEDYLPRQKNATAIDSEKVDWKMLDDLGLSRERLEQSRELEKMLNWQKSNLITITVPIGDTIIHTEARLAFRTDDNGNIGLAIHPLRKEP
;
A
#
# COMPACT_ATOMS: atom_id res chain seq x y z
N MET A 1 12.59 -24.52 13.73
CA MET A 1 11.32 -24.66 14.46
C MET A 1 10.21 -24.82 13.43
N VAL A 2 9.37 -25.83 13.61
CA VAL A 2 8.35 -26.24 12.64
C VAL A 2 7.25 -25.17 12.60
N SER A 3 6.98 -24.60 11.43
CA SER A 3 5.88 -23.66 11.20
C SER A 3 4.56 -24.36 11.50
N ASN A 4 3.93 -24.04 12.63
CA ASN A 4 2.66 -24.62 13.02
C ASN A 4 1.58 -24.12 12.04
N SER A 5 1.05 -25.04 11.26
CA SER A 5 0.23 -24.81 10.07
C SER A 5 -1.28 -24.64 10.40
N ASN A 6 -1.60 -24.23 11.64
CA ASN A 6 -2.95 -24.19 12.22
C ASN A 6 -3.36 -22.83 12.82
N ASP A 7 -2.51 -21.81 12.71
CA ASP A 7 -2.78 -20.54 13.39
C ASP A 7 -3.73 -19.67 12.56
N ASN A 8 -5.01 -19.75 12.91
CA ASN A 8 -6.00 -18.78 12.47
C ASN A 8 -5.56 -17.38 12.96
N TYR A 9 -5.55 -16.41 12.07
CA TYR A 9 -5.23 -15.03 12.37
C TYR A 9 -6.39 -14.11 12.01
N VAL A 10 -6.38 -12.91 12.57
CA VAL A 10 -7.28 -11.82 12.20
C VAL A 10 -6.45 -10.72 11.55
N LEU A 11 -7.13 -9.85 10.81
CA LEU A 11 -6.49 -8.67 10.22
C LEU A 11 -6.86 -7.45 11.05
N VAL A 12 -5.83 -6.71 11.46
CA VAL A 12 -5.94 -5.42 12.13
C VAL A 12 -5.70 -4.33 11.09
N LEU A 13 -6.69 -3.46 10.90
CA LEU A 13 -6.57 -2.26 10.09
C LEU A 13 -6.08 -1.11 10.96
N GLU A 14 -5.00 -0.48 10.54
CA GLU A 14 -4.60 0.86 10.95
C GLU A 14 -5.14 1.87 9.93
N ASP A 15 -6.13 2.67 10.31
CA ASP A 15 -6.61 3.78 9.50
C ASP A 15 -5.88 5.07 9.87
N ARG A 16 -5.08 5.58 8.93
CA ARG A 16 -4.27 6.79 9.07
C ARG A 16 -4.80 7.94 8.20
N THR A 17 -6.06 7.92 7.77
CA THR A 17 -6.65 9.01 6.97
C THR A 17 -6.71 10.33 7.73
N GLU A 18 -6.99 10.31 9.04
CA GLU A 18 -7.04 11.50 9.91
C GLU A 18 -5.71 11.82 10.61
N VAL A 19 -4.69 10.98 10.43
CA VAL A 19 -3.38 11.16 11.07
C VAL A 19 -2.63 12.32 10.43
N LYS A 20 -2.17 13.26 11.26
CA LYS A 20 -1.46 14.47 10.80
C LYS A 20 0.06 14.31 10.86
N ASN A 21 0.55 13.49 11.78
CA ASN A 21 1.98 13.26 12.00
C ASN A 21 2.37 11.82 11.66
N GLU A 22 3.48 11.62 10.95
CA GLU A 22 3.96 10.26 10.60
C GLU A 22 4.24 9.38 11.83
N LYS A 23 4.53 9.98 12.99
CA LYS A 23 4.77 9.29 14.26
C LYS A 23 3.50 8.88 15.00
N GLU A 24 2.35 9.47 14.66
CA GLU A 24 1.08 9.09 15.25
C GLU A 24 0.64 7.72 14.72
N VAL A 25 -0.01 6.95 15.60
CA VAL A 25 -0.63 5.68 15.24
C VAL A 25 -2.05 5.97 14.78
N GLY A 26 -2.44 5.36 13.66
CA GLY A 26 -3.81 5.45 13.17
C GLY A 26 -4.82 4.75 14.08
N LYS A 27 -6.10 4.86 13.73
CA LYS A 27 -7.15 4.13 14.41
C LYS A 27 -7.01 2.63 14.13
N LEU A 28 -6.76 1.84 15.17
CA LEU A 28 -6.69 0.39 15.08
C LEU A 28 -8.08 -0.22 15.22
N SER A 29 -8.42 -1.14 14.32
CA SER A 29 -9.66 -1.91 14.36
C SER A 29 -9.48 -3.29 13.73
N VAL A 30 -10.25 -4.28 14.16
CA VAL A 30 -10.18 -5.66 13.64
C VAL A 30 -11.24 -5.84 12.57
N ILE A 31 -10.88 -6.45 11.45
CA ILE A 31 -11.82 -6.71 10.36
C ILE A 31 -12.88 -7.72 10.82
N SER A 32 -14.15 -7.41 10.58
CA SER A 32 -15.29 -8.30 10.89
C SER A 32 -15.94 -8.87 9.63
N SER A 33 -16.00 -8.09 8.55
CA SER A 33 -16.51 -8.55 7.25
C SER A 33 -16.06 -7.62 6.13
N VAL A 34 -16.15 -8.12 4.91
CA VAL A 34 -16.08 -7.35 3.67
C VAL A 34 -17.29 -7.74 2.84
N ASP A 35 -18.05 -6.77 2.34
CA ASP A 35 -19.18 -7.07 1.46
C ASP A 35 -18.76 -7.26 -0.01
N ASP A 36 -19.67 -7.72 -0.86
CA ASP A 36 -19.42 -7.98 -2.29
C ASP A 36 -19.06 -6.72 -3.08
N LYS A 37 -19.37 -5.54 -2.55
CA LYS A 37 -18.97 -4.25 -3.13
C LYS A 37 -17.58 -3.84 -2.67
N GLY A 38 -17.01 -4.53 -1.68
CA GLY A 38 -15.72 -4.32 -1.06
C GLY A 38 -15.78 -3.54 0.25
N ASN A 39 -16.96 -3.14 0.72
CA ASN A 39 -17.07 -2.26 1.88
C ASN A 39 -16.62 -3.01 3.12
N LEU A 40 -15.60 -2.46 3.75
CA LEU A 40 -14.99 -3.02 4.92
C LEU A 40 -15.81 -2.68 6.16
N LYS A 41 -16.10 -3.69 6.99
CA LYS A 41 -16.57 -3.48 8.36
C LYS A 41 -15.47 -3.90 9.32
N SER A 42 -15.19 -3.04 10.28
CA SER A 42 -14.29 -3.32 11.39
C SER A 42 -14.94 -3.07 12.73
N THR A 43 -14.35 -3.62 13.78
CA THR A 43 -14.82 -3.59 15.15
C THR A 43 -13.63 -3.34 16.08
N GLU A 44 -13.88 -2.91 17.31
CA GLU A 44 -12.85 -2.77 18.33
C GLU A 44 -12.21 -4.12 18.67
N ALA A 45 -10.92 -4.08 18.96
CA ALA A 45 -10.06 -5.23 19.26
C ALA A 45 -10.24 -5.75 20.70
N ILE A 46 -11.46 -5.87 21.19
CA ILE A 46 -11.76 -6.31 22.56
C ILE A 46 -12.31 -7.73 22.58
N ALA A 47 -12.08 -8.47 23.66
CA ALA A 47 -12.56 -9.84 23.85
C ALA A 47 -14.07 -10.00 23.61
N ALA A 48 -14.87 -9.00 23.98
CA ALA A 48 -16.32 -9.00 23.76
C ALA A 48 -16.72 -9.10 22.27
N ASN A 49 -15.85 -8.64 21.36
CA ASN A 49 -16.09 -8.65 19.92
C ASN A 49 -15.46 -9.86 19.22
N GLN A 50 -14.86 -10.81 19.96
CA GLN A 50 -14.11 -11.93 19.37
C GLN A 50 -14.93 -12.79 18.41
N ALA A 51 -16.24 -12.95 18.68
CA ALA A 51 -17.15 -13.68 17.80
C ALA A 51 -17.39 -12.98 16.45
N ALA A 52 -17.18 -11.67 16.38
CA ALA A 52 -17.38 -10.87 15.18
C ALA A 52 -16.13 -10.79 14.29
N PHE A 53 -14.96 -11.23 14.76
CA PHE A 53 -13.72 -11.12 13.99
C PHE A 53 -13.70 -12.06 12.79
N LEU A 54 -13.34 -11.53 11.63
CA LEU A 54 -13.08 -12.32 10.44
C LEU A 54 -11.74 -13.06 10.61
N LYS A 55 -11.82 -14.38 10.69
CA LYS A 55 -10.66 -15.26 10.84
C LYS A 55 -10.17 -15.71 9.47
N PHE A 56 -8.86 -15.66 9.30
CA PHE A 56 -8.15 -16.08 8.11
C PHE A 56 -7.28 -17.27 8.43
N ASN A 57 -7.13 -18.14 7.43
CA ASN A 57 -6.17 -19.22 7.41
C ASN A 57 -5.27 -19.04 6.19
N ASN A 58 -4.00 -19.42 6.31
CA ASN A 58 -3.03 -19.36 5.22
C ASN A 58 -3.34 -20.33 4.06
N LYS A 59 -4.26 -21.29 4.24
CA LYS A 59 -4.59 -22.34 3.25
C LYS A 59 -5.80 -22.04 2.35
N ASP A 60 -6.72 -21.19 2.79
CA ASP A 60 -8.08 -21.18 2.22
C ASP A 60 -8.30 -20.10 1.15
N GLY A 61 -7.25 -19.40 0.72
CA GLY A 61 -7.33 -18.35 -0.31
C GLY A 61 -8.14 -17.10 0.08
N LEU A 62 -8.81 -17.11 1.25
CA LEU A 62 -9.67 -16.03 1.74
C LEU A 62 -8.95 -14.68 1.79
N LEU A 63 -7.69 -14.65 2.24
CA LEU A 63 -6.89 -13.43 2.29
C LEU A 63 -6.72 -12.82 0.89
N LYS A 64 -6.50 -13.64 -0.13
CA LYS A 64 -6.32 -13.15 -1.51
C LYS A 64 -7.61 -12.50 -2.04
N ASN A 65 -8.76 -13.12 -1.80
CA ASN A 65 -10.06 -12.59 -2.20
C ASN A 65 -10.37 -11.28 -1.46
N PHE A 66 -10.14 -11.26 -0.15
CA PHE A 66 -10.25 -10.06 0.68
C PHE A 66 -9.40 -8.92 0.11
N MET A 67 -8.11 -9.17 -0.14
CA MET A 67 -7.18 -8.15 -0.61
C MET A 67 -7.55 -7.61 -2.00
N THR A 68 -8.07 -8.47 -2.88
CA THR A 68 -8.55 -8.06 -4.22
C THR A 68 -9.68 -7.03 -4.11
N ASN A 69 -10.63 -7.24 -3.21
CA ASN A 69 -11.75 -6.32 -3.01
C ASN A 69 -11.34 -5.07 -2.22
N PHE A 70 -10.51 -5.25 -1.19
CA PHE A 70 -9.95 -4.14 -0.40
C PHE A 70 -9.21 -3.14 -1.31
N LEU A 71 -8.28 -3.62 -2.14
CA LEU A 71 -7.47 -2.73 -2.99
C LEU A 71 -8.25 -2.06 -4.12
N LYS A 72 -9.40 -2.62 -4.54
CA LYS A 72 -10.32 -1.96 -5.49
C LYS A 72 -11.00 -0.73 -4.89
N GLN A 73 -11.31 -0.76 -3.60
CA GLN A 73 -11.96 0.36 -2.91
C GLN A 73 -10.96 1.41 -2.44
N PHE A 74 -9.84 0.96 -1.91
CA PHE A 74 -8.83 1.84 -1.31
C PHE A 74 -7.77 2.21 -2.35
N ASN A 75 -8.14 3.10 -3.28
CA ASN A 75 -7.28 3.61 -4.37
C ASN A 75 -5.95 4.23 -3.90
N ASN A 76 -5.88 4.67 -2.63
CA ASN A 76 -4.64 5.11 -2.01
C ASN A 76 -4.34 4.30 -0.74
N PRO A 77 -3.77 3.08 -0.88
CA PRO A 77 -3.59 2.17 0.25
C PRO A 77 -2.52 2.66 1.24
N THR A 78 -1.79 3.73 0.94
CA THR A 78 -0.75 4.28 1.83
C THR A 78 -1.28 4.88 3.12
N HIS A 79 -2.57 5.21 3.19
CA HIS A 79 -3.22 5.65 4.42
C HIS A 79 -3.67 4.49 5.32
N PHE A 80 -3.48 3.25 4.86
CA PHE A 80 -3.91 2.07 5.61
C PHE A 80 -2.70 1.20 5.93
N GLY A 81 -2.67 0.67 7.15
CA GLY A 81 -1.82 -0.45 7.52
C GLY A 81 -2.68 -1.68 7.73
N LEU A 82 -2.22 -2.85 7.32
CA LEU A 82 -2.92 -4.10 7.58
C LEU A 82 -1.93 -5.08 8.21
N TYR A 83 -2.28 -5.61 9.37
CA TYR A 83 -1.38 -6.43 10.19
C TYR A 83 -2.07 -7.73 10.59
N LYS A 84 -1.34 -8.84 10.49
CA LYS A 84 -1.78 -10.15 10.94
C LYS A 84 -1.51 -10.28 12.44
N VAL A 85 -2.54 -10.71 13.16
CA VAL A 85 -2.48 -10.97 14.61
C VAL A 85 -3.13 -12.34 14.87
N LEU A 86 -2.60 -13.09 15.83
CA LEU A 86 -3.12 -14.40 16.16
C LEU A 86 -4.54 -14.29 16.74
N SER A 87 -5.45 -15.17 16.31
CA SER A 87 -6.86 -15.10 16.69
C SER A 87 -7.15 -15.52 18.15
N ASN A 88 -6.16 -16.05 18.86
CA ASN A 88 -6.28 -16.53 20.23
C ASN A 88 -6.11 -15.41 21.28
N ASN A 89 -5.41 -14.32 20.97
CA ASN A 89 -5.11 -13.25 21.92
C ASN A 89 -5.12 -11.85 21.26
N VAL A 90 -6.17 -11.57 20.49
CA VAL A 90 -6.25 -10.38 19.63
C VAL A 90 -6.09 -9.07 20.39
N GLU A 91 -6.71 -8.92 21.57
CA GLU A 91 -6.68 -7.68 22.35
C GLU A 91 -5.25 -7.31 22.76
N GLN A 92 -4.53 -8.25 23.39
CA GLN A 92 -3.15 -8.06 23.79
C GLN A 92 -2.20 -7.86 22.60
N ASP A 93 -2.40 -8.63 21.53
CA ASP A 93 -1.54 -8.53 20.34
C ASP A 93 -1.76 -7.21 19.59
N VAL A 94 -2.98 -6.64 19.62
CA VAL A 94 -3.27 -5.31 19.09
C VAL A 94 -2.63 -4.21 19.94
N ASP A 95 -2.61 -4.35 21.26
CA ASP A 95 -1.90 -3.42 22.14
C ASP A 95 -0.38 -3.46 21.93
N ASN A 96 0.17 -4.66 21.74
CA ASN A 96 1.58 -4.85 21.38
C ASN A 96 1.88 -4.19 20.02
N LEU A 97 1.02 -4.42 19.02
CA LEU A 97 1.12 -3.79 17.71
C LEU A 97 1.07 -2.26 17.84
N ARG A 98 0.18 -1.71 18.67
CA ARG A 98 0.07 -0.28 18.92
C ARG A 98 1.38 0.30 19.44
N THR A 99 2.01 -0.40 20.39
CA THR A 99 3.31 -0.01 20.95
C THR A 99 4.41 -0.05 19.88
N MET A 100 4.44 -1.08 19.04
CA MET A 100 5.38 -1.18 17.92
C MET A 100 5.17 -0.05 16.89
N LEU A 101 3.92 0.33 16.61
CA LEU A 101 3.58 1.40 15.67
C LEU A 101 4.05 2.77 16.17
N GLN A 102 4.04 3.01 17.48
CA GLN A 102 4.59 4.24 18.08
C GLN A 102 6.10 4.37 17.87
N SER A 103 6.81 3.24 17.72
CA SER A 103 8.26 3.21 17.49
C SER A 103 8.64 2.71 16.09
N ARG A 104 7.77 2.88 15.09
CA ARG A 104 7.96 2.36 13.71
C ARG A 104 9.22 2.83 12.99
N GLU A 105 9.83 3.91 13.48
CA GLU A 105 11.11 4.47 13.00
C GLU A 105 12.34 3.68 13.48
N LYS A 106 12.20 2.88 14.55
CA LYS A 106 13.28 2.01 15.06
C LYS A 106 13.43 0.78 14.17
N SER A 107 14.68 0.38 13.92
CA SER A 107 14.99 -0.77 13.04
C SER A 107 14.30 -2.07 13.48
N GLU A 108 14.27 -2.34 14.79
CA GLU A 108 13.65 -3.54 15.36
C GLU A 108 12.13 -3.57 15.14
N SER A 109 11.44 -2.48 15.50
CA SER A 109 9.99 -2.35 15.27
C SER A 109 9.65 -2.41 13.78
N LYS A 110 10.47 -1.82 12.92
CA LYS A 110 10.28 -1.88 11.46
C LYS A 110 10.34 -3.31 10.94
N GLN A 111 11.25 -4.13 11.45
CA GLN A 111 11.36 -5.53 11.06
C GLN A 111 10.14 -6.33 11.53
N GLN A 112 9.73 -6.17 12.79
CA GLN A 112 8.55 -6.87 13.33
C GLN A 112 7.25 -6.46 12.61
N LEU A 113 7.07 -5.16 12.33
CA LEU A 113 5.94 -4.66 11.56
C LEU A 113 5.92 -5.18 10.13
N ALA A 114 7.09 -5.46 9.52
CA ALA A 114 7.16 -6.07 8.19
C ALA A 114 6.78 -7.55 8.21
N GLU A 115 7.10 -8.27 9.29
CA GLU A 115 6.72 -9.68 9.47
C GLU A 115 5.22 -9.85 9.74
N MET A 116 4.62 -8.94 10.53
CA MET A 116 3.18 -8.92 10.81
C MET A 116 2.38 -8.29 9.66
N GLY A 117 2.97 -7.35 8.94
CA GLY A 117 2.31 -6.58 7.90
C GLY A 117 1.85 -7.45 6.73
N VAL A 118 0.69 -7.11 6.17
CA VAL A 118 0.25 -7.64 4.88
C VAL A 118 0.76 -6.70 3.79
N PRO A 119 1.79 -7.07 3.02
CA PRO A 119 2.30 -6.23 1.95
C PRO A 119 1.25 -6.13 0.85
N PHE A 120 0.64 -4.96 0.71
CA PHE A 120 -0.38 -4.71 -0.32
C PHE A 120 0.15 -4.97 -1.73
N GLU A 121 1.44 -4.75 -1.95
CA GLU A 121 2.14 -5.04 -3.20
C GLU A 121 2.03 -6.51 -3.63
N ASP A 122 1.81 -7.45 -2.71
CA ASP A 122 1.63 -8.88 -3.02
C ASP A 122 0.29 -9.18 -3.70
N TYR A 123 -0.70 -8.32 -3.46
CA TYR A 123 -2.10 -8.53 -3.81
C TYR A 123 -2.68 -7.48 -4.75
N LEU A 124 -2.01 -6.34 -4.90
CA LEU A 124 -2.14 -5.56 -6.12
C LEU A 124 -1.94 -6.55 -7.28
N PRO A 125 -2.61 -6.35 -8.42
CA PRO A 125 -2.29 -7.09 -9.62
C PRO A 125 -0.80 -6.91 -9.89
N ARG A 126 0.01 -7.81 -9.32
CA ARG A 126 1.39 -7.95 -9.68
C ARG A 126 1.24 -8.46 -11.09
N GLN A 127 1.61 -7.61 -12.01
CA GLN A 127 2.27 -7.98 -13.24
C GLN A 127 3.59 -8.74 -12.93
N LYS A 128 3.52 -9.72 -12.02
CA LYS A 128 4.58 -10.68 -11.66
C LYS A 128 4.98 -11.55 -12.85
N ASN A 129 4.15 -11.52 -13.90
CA ASN A 129 4.37 -12.12 -15.22
C ASN A 129 4.16 -11.10 -16.35
N ALA A 130 4.11 -9.79 -16.10
CA ALA A 130 4.30 -8.88 -17.23
C ALA A 130 5.79 -8.86 -17.49
N THR A 131 6.16 -9.18 -18.71
CA THR A 131 7.33 -8.58 -19.34
C THR A 131 7.41 -7.11 -18.91
N ALA A 132 8.62 -6.60 -18.68
CA ALA A 132 8.84 -5.17 -18.50
C ALA A 132 7.96 -4.39 -19.49
N ILE A 133 7.41 -3.25 -19.06
CA ILE A 133 6.59 -2.42 -19.93
C ILE A 133 7.37 -2.22 -21.23
N ASP A 134 6.74 -2.60 -22.32
CA ASP A 134 7.30 -2.31 -23.62
C ASP A 134 7.36 -0.80 -23.77
N SER A 135 8.58 -0.28 -23.92
CA SER A 135 8.83 1.15 -24.07
C SER A 135 8.07 1.76 -25.26
N GLU A 136 7.68 0.94 -26.25
CA GLU A 136 6.86 1.38 -27.38
C GLU A 136 5.39 1.63 -27.02
N LYS A 137 4.91 1.06 -25.92
CA LYS A 137 3.52 1.24 -25.43
C LYS A 137 3.36 2.41 -24.48
N VAL A 138 4.46 3.05 -24.10
CA VAL A 138 4.44 4.23 -23.22
C VAL A 138 4.22 5.47 -24.07
N ASP A 139 3.20 6.25 -23.73
CA ASP A 139 3.05 7.59 -24.26
C ASP A 139 4.05 8.55 -23.59
N TRP A 140 5.18 8.76 -24.25
CA TRP A 140 6.26 9.63 -23.77
C TRP A 140 5.83 11.09 -23.64
N LYS A 141 4.73 11.50 -24.29
CA LYS A 141 4.19 12.85 -24.17
C LYS A 141 3.81 13.18 -22.72
N MET A 142 3.34 12.19 -21.96
CA MET A 142 3.00 12.38 -20.54
C MET A 142 4.20 12.76 -19.67
N LEU A 143 5.42 12.39 -20.08
CA LEU A 143 6.65 12.78 -19.40
C LEU A 143 7.11 14.17 -19.86
N ASP A 144 7.01 14.45 -21.16
CA ASP A 144 7.34 15.77 -21.73
C ASP A 144 6.45 16.88 -21.16
N ASP A 145 5.16 16.61 -20.99
CA ASP A 145 4.20 17.51 -20.34
C ASP A 145 4.57 17.81 -18.87
N LEU A 146 5.42 16.97 -18.25
CA LEU A 146 6.00 17.18 -16.92
C LEU A 146 7.44 17.71 -16.94
N GLY A 147 7.96 18.13 -18.10
CA GLY A 147 9.33 18.58 -18.28
C GLY A 147 10.37 17.48 -18.04
N LEU A 148 10.01 16.22 -18.30
CA LEU A 148 10.89 15.06 -18.20
C LEU A 148 11.13 14.44 -19.58
N SER A 149 12.40 14.35 -19.97
CA SER A 149 12.78 13.57 -21.14
C SER A 149 13.03 12.10 -20.75
N ARG A 150 12.82 11.21 -21.72
CA ARG A 150 13.12 9.78 -21.56
C ARG A 150 14.59 9.55 -21.22
N GLU A 151 15.49 10.26 -21.91
CA GLU A 151 16.94 10.13 -21.75
C GLU A 151 17.38 10.49 -20.33
N ARG A 152 16.77 11.52 -19.73
CA ARG A 152 17.04 11.91 -18.33
C ARG A 152 16.66 10.80 -17.35
N LEU A 153 15.54 10.12 -17.59
CA LEU A 153 15.10 9.00 -16.75
C LEU A 153 15.95 7.74 -16.97
N GLU A 154 16.44 7.52 -18.19
CA GLU A 154 17.38 6.43 -18.51
C GLU A 154 18.73 6.64 -17.82
N GLN A 155 19.31 7.84 -17.92
CA GLN A 155 20.60 8.18 -17.29
C GLN A 155 20.55 8.03 -15.76
N SER A 156 19.40 8.35 -15.15
CA SER A 156 19.20 8.21 -13.71
C SER A 156 18.78 6.80 -13.26
N ARG A 157 18.65 5.84 -14.20
CA ARG A 157 18.12 4.49 -13.96
C ARG A 157 16.72 4.45 -13.35
N GLU A 158 16.00 5.57 -13.41
CA GLU A 158 14.63 5.67 -12.91
C GLU A 158 13.65 5.10 -13.94
N LEU A 159 13.97 5.21 -15.24
CA LEU A 159 13.13 4.62 -16.28
C LEU A 159 13.04 3.10 -16.16
N GLU A 160 14.18 2.43 -15.93
CA GLU A 160 14.22 0.97 -15.76
C GLU A 160 13.33 0.52 -14.59
N LYS A 161 13.37 1.25 -13.48
CA LYS A 161 12.50 1.00 -12.33
C LYS A 161 11.03 1.16 -12.73
N MET A 162 10.68 2.27 -13.37
CA MET A 162 9.31 2.56 -13.79
C MET A 162 8.76 1.53 -14.78
N LEU A 163 9.57 1.11 -15.77
CA LEU A 163 9.21 0.06 -16.74
C LEU A 163 9.06 -1.31 -16.09
N ASN A 164 9.74 -1.53 -14.96
CA ASN A 164 9.59 -2.72 -14.11
C ASN A 164 8.54 -2.51 -13.00
N TRP A 165 7.58 -1.61 -13.22
CA TRP A 165 6.44 -1.36 -12.31
C TRP A 165 6.81 -0.82 -10.93
N GLN A 166 8.04 -0.32 -10.76
CA GLN A 166 8.52 0.29 -9.53
C GLN A 166 8.31 1.81 -9.57
N LYS A 167 8.31 2.43 -8.39
CA LYS A 167 8.33 3.90 -8.29
C LYS A 167 9.74 4.41 -8.54
N SER A 168 9.83 5.56 -9.19
CA SER A 168 11.08 6.31 -9.22
C SER A 168 11.44 6.82 -7.83
N ASN A 169 12.70 7.19 -7.65
CA ASN A 169 13.11 8.13 -6.63
C ASN A 169 12.47 9.49 -6.84
N LEU A 170 12.67 10.41 -5.88
CA LEU A 170 12.20 11.79 -6.04
C LEU A 170 12.88 12.42 -7.25
N ILE A 171 12.06 12.88 -8.18
CA ILE A 171 12.48 13.57 -9.39
C ILE A 171 11.73 14.88 -9.52
N THR A 172 12.45 15.92 -9.94
CA THR A 172 11.88 17.23 -10.18
C THR A 172 11.06 17.21 -11.46
N ILE A 173 9.76 17.47 -11.32
CA ILE A 173 8.79 17.63 -12.40
C ILE A 173 8.35 19.08 -12.50
N THR A 174 7.82 19.39 -13.67
CA THR A 174 7.33 20.72 -14.05
C THR A 174 5.85 20.59 -14.34
N VAL A 175 4.99 21.11 -13.46
CA VAL A 175 3.53 20.99 -13.59
C VAL A 175 2.95 22.34 -14.03
N PRO A 176 2.36 22.42 -15.24
CA PRO A 176 1.65 23.61 -15.66
C PRO A 176 0.30 23.70 -14.91
N ILE A 177 0.03 24.85 -14.28
CA ILE A 177 -1.24 25.17 -13.61
C ILE A 177 -1.71 26.53 -14.13
N GLY A 178 -2.65 26.50 -15.08
CA GLY A 178 -3.09 27.71 -15.79
C GLY A 178 -1.94 28.35 -16.56
N ASP A 179 -1.68 29.63 -16.29
CA ASP A 179 -0.58 30.38 -16.92
C ASP A 179 0.76 30.28 -16.16
N THR A 180 0.80 29.52 -15.05
CA THR A 180 1.97 29.38 -14.19
C THR A 180 2.57 27.97 -14.29
N ILE A 181 3.90 27.90 -14.23
CA ILE A 181 4.63 26.63 -14.21
C ILE A 181 5.19 26.41 -12.80
N ILE A 182 4.86 25.28 -12.18
CA ILE A 182 5.34 24.90 -10.85
C ILE A 182 6.40 23.80 -10.97
N HIS A 183 7.55 24.00 -10.33
CA HIS A 183 8.55 22.95 -10.17
C HIS A 183 8.40 22.27 -8.81
N THR A 184 8.20 20.95 -8.80
CA THR A 184 8.04 20.17 -7.58
C THR A 184 8.73 18.81 -7.69
N GLU A 185 8.99 18.17 -6.56
CA GLU A 185 9.51 16.81 -6.52
C GLU A 185 8.37 15.79 -6.36
N ALA A 186 8.42 14.74 -7.17
CA ALA A 186 7.46 13.65 -7.11
C ALA A 186 8.16 12.31 -7.38
N ARG A 187 7.56 11.22 -6.92
CA ARG A 187 7.87 9.88 -7.41
C ARG A 187 6.91 9.52 -8.52
N LEU A 188 7.41 8.96 -9.61
CA LEU A 188 6.62 8.55 -10.76
C LEU A 188 6.54 7.03 -10.85
N ALA A 189 5.43 6.52 -11.37
CA ALA A 189 5.29 5.10 -11.69
C ALA A 189 4.38 4.92 -12.89
N PHE A 190 4.71 3.98 -13.76
CA PHE A 190 3.76 3.55 -14.77
C PHE A 190 2.70 2.64 -14.15
N ARG A 191 1.46 2.81 -14.58
CA ARG A 191 0.29 2.04 -14.13
C ARG A 191 -0.56 1.68 -15.34
N THR A 192 -1.19 0.52 -15.26
CA THR A 192 -2.21 0.14 -16.23
C THR A 192 -3.55 0.73 -15.82
N ASP A 193 -4.27 1.37 -16.75
CA ASP A 193 -5.66 1.79 -16.53
C ASP A 193 -6.64 0.61 -16.66
N ASP A 194 -7.94 0.87 -16.43
CA ASP A 194 -9.01 -0.15 -16.55
C ASP A 194 -9.15 -0.73 -17.97
N ASN A 195 -8.60 -0.05 -18.98
CA ASN A 195 -8.62 -0.45 -20.40
C ASN A 195 -7.34 -1.18 -20.84
N GLY A 196 -6.34 -1.32 -19.98
CA GLY A 196 -5.07 -1.96 -20.32
C GLY A 196 -3.98 -1.01 -20.86
N ASN A 197 -4.22 0.31 -20.89
CA ASN A 197 -3.24 1.30 -21.37
C ASN A 197 -2.27 1.68 -20.26
N ILE A 198 -1.04 2.04 -20.66
CA ILE A 198 -0.02 2.52 -19.74
C ILE A 198 -0.21 4.02 -19.48
N GLY A 199 -0.58 4.37 -18.26
CA GLY A 199 -0.64 5.74 -17.75
C GLY A 199 0.51 6.04 -16.77
N LEU A 200 0.71 7.34 -16.51
CA LEU A 200 1.72 7.84 -15.58
C LEU A 200 1.07 8.29 -14.26
N ALA A 201 1.44 7.65 -13.15
CA ALA A 201 1.03 8.04 -11.81
C ALA A 201 2.07 8.97 -11.17
N ILE A 202 1.61 10.13 -10.70
CA ILE A 202 2.43 11.14 -10.02
C ILE A 202 2.17 11.08 -8.52
N HIS A 203 3.19 10.81 -7.73
CA HIS A 203 3.14 10.80 -6.27
C HIS A 203 3.94 11.99 -5.72
N PRO A 204 3.32 13.16 -5.51
CA PRO A 204 4.01 14.35 -5.01
C PRO A 204 4.55 14.12 -3.60
N LEU A 205 5.72 14.67 -3.31
CA LEU A 205 6.22 14.74 -1.94
C LEU A 205 5.45 15.83 -1.19
N ARG A 206 4.63 15.43 -0.21
CA ARG A 206 3.93 16.39 0.66
C ARG A 206 4.97 17.07 1.56
N LYS A 207 5.38 18.30 1.24
CA LYS A 207 6.13 19.18 2.16
C LYS A 207 5.15 19.76 3.19
N GLU A 208 4.64 18.90 4.07
CA GLU A 208 3.77 19.22 5.23
C GLU A 208 2.50 20.06 4.95
N PRO A 209 1.48 20.01 5.84
CA PRO A 209 0.20 20.74 5.69
C PRO A 209 0.29 22.24 6.00
#